data_AF-A0A2V6LZL6-F1
#
_entry.id   AF-A0A2V6LZL6-F1
#
_cell.length_a   1.000
_cell.length_b   1.000
_cell.length_c   1.000
_cell.angle_alpha   90.00
_cell.angle_beta   90.00
_cell.angle_gamma   90.00
#
_symmetry.space_group_name_H-M   'P 1'
#
loop_
_entity.id
_entity.type
_entity.pdbx_description
1 polymer ?
#
loop_
_entity_poly.entity_id
_entity_poly.type
_entity_poly.pdbx_seq_one_letter_code
_entity_poly.pdbx_strand_id
1 'polypeptide(L)'
;MKKFLVHSLTPPRTENKSARRMKQATLVVALLLPATAAWAQRFPDANELLANVRLHQSQQEIDLHGQLRQEARVVPFHLVQNGPVVRYIFSNPDETLQLRIGANDSRLDEIKRSGSEKITQLNEPVRGTAITYEDLALKFLYWPNARVIGADFIRTRNCWKMQLRPPTGDSQYGSILLWVDKDNGALMRMEGYDSAGKMIKR
;
A
#
# COMPACT_ATOMS: atom_id res chain seq x y z
N MET A 1 -67.18 -61.98 71.62
CA MET A 1 -66.96 -63.44 71.57
C MET A 1 -65.93 -63.75 70.49
N LYS A 2 -64.95 -64.61 70.80
CA LYS A 2 -64.08 -65.41 69.88
C LYS A 2 -63.23 -64.62 68.87
N LYS A 3 -61.91 -64.50 69.08
CA LYS A 3 -60.82 -65.45 68.73
C LYS A 3 -60.73 -65.77 67.23
N PHE A 4 -59.53 -65.62 66.65
CA PHE A 4 -58.75 -66.53 65.78
C PHE A 4 -57.73 -65.68 64.97
N LEU A 5 -56.45 -65.73 65.31
CA LEU A 5 -55.36 -66.52 64.68
C LEU A 5 -55.01 -66.04 63.25
N VAL A 6 -53.87 -65.36 63.06
CA VAL A 6 -52.54 -65.90 62.62
C VAL A 6 -52.40 -65.94 61.08
N HIS A 7 -51.55 -65.07 60.53
CA HIS A 7 -50.35 -65.51 59.82
C HIS A 7 -49.32 -64.36 59.73
N SER A 8 -48.11 -64.71 60.15
CA SER A 8 -46.89 -63.91 60.27
C SER A 8 -46.08 -63.94 58.97
N LEU A 9 -45.45 -62.82 58.60
CA LEU A 9 -44.15 -62.82 57.91
C LEU A 9 -43.28 -61.70 58.50
N THR A 10 -42.31 -62.12 59.30
CA THR A 10 -41.26 -61.31 59.92
C THR A 10 -40.19 -60.95 58.87
N PRO A 11 -39.63 -59.73 58.88
CA PRO A 11 -38.53 -59.37 57.97
C PRO A 11 -37.18 -59.83 58.55
N PRO A 12 -36.19 -60.21 57.72
CA PRO A 12 -34.83 -60.35 58.22
C PRO A 12 -34.14 -58.98 58.30
N ARG A 13 -33.30 -58.92 59.34
CA ARG A 13 -32.64 -57.77 59.94
C ARG A 13 -31.15 -57.72 59.52
N THR A 14 -30.59 -56.52 59.70
CA THR A 14 -29.17 -56.15 59.95
C THR A 14 -28.19 -55.92 58.79
N GLU A 15 -27.81 -54.64 58.70
CA GLU A 15 -26.50 -54.01 58.51
C GLU A 15 -25.31 -54.83 57.99
N ASN A 16 -24.57 -54.22 57.06
CA ASN A 16 -23.12 -54.07 57.25
C ASN A 16 -22.56 -52.80 56.57
N LYS A 17 -21.70 -52.09 57.30
CA LYS A 17 -20.94 -50.91 56.88
C LYS A 17 -19.73 -51.34 56.04
N SER A 18 -19.41 -50.70 54.92
CA SER A 18 -18.02 -50.44 54.53
C SER A 18 -17.87 -49.53 53.31
N ALA A 19 -17.20 -48.40 53.54
CA ALA A 19 -16.10 -47.82 52.77
C ALA A 19 -16.24 -47.47 51.26
N ARG A 20 -15.78 -46.22 50.98
CA ARG A 20 -14.96 -45.81 49.82
C ARG A 20 -15.64 -45.70 48.45
N ARG A 21 -15.97 -44.47 48.07
CA ARG A 21 -15.12 -43.57 47.25
C ARG A 21 -16.00 -42.42 46.75
N MET A 22 -15.76 -41.23 47.31
CA MET A 22 -16.24 -39.98 46.76
C MET A 22 -15.53 -39.79 45.41
N LYS A 23 -16.20 -40.10 44.30
CA LYS A 23 -15.69 -39.75 42.96
C LYS A 23 -15.85 -38.24 42.84
N GLN A 24 -14.76 -37.50 43.03
CA GLN A 24 -14.68 -36.11 42.60
C GLN A 24 -14.88 -36.10 41.08
N ALA A 25 -16.04 -35.63 40.63
CA ALA A 25 -16.26 -35.32 39.23
C ALA A 25 -15.51 -34.01 38.96
N THR A 26 -14.29 -34.12 38.46
CA THR A 26 -13.50 -32.96 37.99
C THR A 26 -14.24 -32.35 36.80
N LEU A 27 -14.91 -31.22 37.01
CA LEU A 27 -15.51 -30.42 35.95
C LEU A 27 -14.37 -29.75 35.16
N VAL A 28 -13.99 -30.33 34.02
CA VAL A 28 -13.04 -29.69 33.09
C VAL A 28 -13.81 -28.63 32.31
N VAL A 29 -13.71 -27.37 32.74
CA VAL A 29 -14.14 -26.22 31.94
C VAL A 29 -13.11 -26.06 30.81
N ALA A 30 -13.46 -26.54 29.62
CA ALA A 30 -12.69 -26.25 28.42
C ALA A 30 -12.87 -24.75 28.09
N LEU A 31 -11.84 -23.94 28.37
CA LEU A 31 -11.73 -22.59 27.82
C LEU A 31 -11.60 -22.71 26.30
N LEU A 32 -12.72 -22.60 25.58
CA LEU A 32 -12.74 -22.33 24.15
C LEU A 32 -12.27 -20.89 23.96
N LEU A 33 -10.95 -20.71 23.83
CA LEU A 33 -10.37 -19.47 23.31
C LEU A 33 -10.95 -19.26 21.91
N PRO A 34 -11.68 -18.16 21.63
CA PRO A 34 -12.04 -17.84 20.26
C PRO A 34 -10.74 -17.61 19.51
N ALA A 35 -10.42 -18.53 18.60
CA ALA A 35 -9.35 -18.32 17.64
C ALA A 35 -9.79 -17.15 16.75
N THR A 36 -9.35 -15.94 17.10
CA THR A 36 -9.42 -14.81 16.18
C THR A 36 -8.56 -15.20 14.98
N ALA A 37 -9.19 -15.69 13.92
CA ALA A 37 -8.53 -15.85 12.65
C ALA A 37 -8.02 -14.46 12.27
N ALA A 38 -6.71 -14.24 12.41
CA ALA A 38 -6.08 -13.07 11.84
C ALA A 38 -6.32 -13.17 10.33
N TRP A 39 -7.20 -12.32 9.81
CA TRP A 39 -7.39 -12.17 8.38
C TRP A 39 -6.07 -11.64 7.85
N ALA A 40 -5.19 -12.54 7.40
CA ALA A 40 -3.98 -12.17 6.72
C ALA A 40 -4.40 -11.41 5.47
N GLN A 41 -4.25 -10.08 5.50
CA GLN A 41 -4.59 -9.24 4.37
C GLN A 41 -3.74 -9.70 3.18
N ARG A 42 -4.38 -10.32 2.19
CA ARG A 42 -3.70 -10.78 1.00
C ARG A 42 -3.29 -9.55 0.19
N PHE A 43 -2.00 -9.29 0.13
CA PHE A 43 -1.47 -8.21 -0.70
C PHE A 43 -1.52 -8.62 -2.17
N PRO A 44 -1.85 -7.70 -3.09
CA PRO A 44 -1.77 -7.98 -4.52
C PRO A 44 -0.31 -8.13 -4.94
N ASP A 45 -0.10 -8.73 -6.11
CA ASP A 45 1.21 -8.73 -6.73
C ASP A 45 1.64 -7.28 -7.05
N ALA A 46 2.86 -6.91 -6.66
CA ALA A 46 3.33 -5.54 -6.80
C ALA A 46 3.57 -5.15 -8.26
N ASN A 47 3.96 -6.11 -9.11
CA ASN A 47 4.21 -5.85 -10.53
C ASN A 47 2.89 -5.68 -11.29
N GLU A 48 1.90 -6.51 -10.98
CA GLU A 48 0.53 -6.36 -11.50
C GLU A 48 -0.08 -5.02 -11.08
N LEU A 49 0.06 -4.64 -9.80
CA LEU A 49 -0.41 -3.35 -9.31
C LEU A 49 0.28 -2.19 -10.04
N LEU A 50 1.61 -2.23 -10.23
CA LEU A 50 2.32 -1.21 -11.02
C LEU A 50 1.90 -1.21 -12.50
N ALA A 51 1.63 -2.37 -13.10
CA ALA A 51 1.13 -2.45 -14.47
C ALA A 51 -0.22 -1.74 -14.61
N ASN A 52 -1.13 -1.95 -13.65
CA ASN A 52 -2.42 -1.27 -13.61
C ASN A 52 -2.25 0.23 -13.39
N VAL A 53 -1.36 0.65 -12.48
CA VAL A 53 -1.02 2.08 -12.30
C VAL A 53 -0.55 2.70 -13.60
N ARG A 54 0.38 2.06 -14.32
CA ARG A 54 0.87 2.57 -15.62
C ARG A 54 -0.24 2.67 -16.66
N LEU A 55 -1.11 1.67 -16.73
CA LEU A 55 -2.27 1.69 -17.62
C LEU A 55 -3.20 2.88 -17.29
N HIS A 56 -3.60 3.03 -16.03
CA HIS A 56 -4.45 4.14 -15.61
C HIS A 56 -3.81 5.50 -15.81
N GLN A 57 -2.52 5.65 -15.49
CA GLN A 57 -1.77 6.87 -15.79
C GLN A 57 -1.78 7.15 -17.29
N SER A 58 -1.58 6.15 -18.15
CA SER A 58 -1.59 6.34 -19.62
C SER A 58 -2.95 6.62 -20.25
N GLN A 59 -4.04 6.60 -19.48
CA GLN A 59 -5.40 6.86 -19.95
C GLN A 59 -5.93 8.21 -19.48
N GLN A 60 -5.17 8.96 -18.68
CA GLN A 60 -5.64 10.23 -18.16
C GLN A 60 -5.65 11.30 -19.26
N GLU A 61 -6.62 12.20 -19.13
CA GLU A 61 -6.74 13.43 -19.90
C GLU A 61 -6.74 14.57 -18.86
N ILE A 62 -5.68 15.38 -18.86
CA ILE A 62 -5.48 16.43 -17.86
C ILE A 62 -5.12 17.72 -18.57
N ASP A 63 -5.75 18.82 -18.17
CA ASP A 63 -5.35 20.17 -18.50
C ASP A 63 -5.36 20.99 -17.20
N LEU A 64 -4.17 21.34 -16.69
CA LEU A 64 -4.00 21.95 -15.38
C LEU A 64 -2.94 23.05 -15.42
N HIS A 65 -3.28 24.22 -14.91
CA HIS A 65 -2.29 25.25 -14.56
C HIS A 65 -1.84 25.10 -13.10
N GLY A 66 -0.53 25.02 -12.90
CA GLY A 66 0.08 24.78 -11.58
C GLY A 66 1.25 25.72 -11.32
N GLN A 67 1.81 25.60 -10.11
CA GLN A 67 3.01 26.33 -9.70
C GLN A 67 3.91 25.41 -8.88
N LEU A 68 5.19 25.31 -9.24
CA LEU A 68 6.22 24.77 -8.36
C LEU A 68 6.64 25.87 -7.38
N ARG A 69 6.79 25.54 -6.10
CA ARG A 69 7.16 26.49 -5.05
C ARG A 69 8.34 25.96 -4.26
N GLN A 70 9.35 26.79 -4.08
CA GLN A 70 10.50 26.54 -3.21
C GLN A 70 10.87 27.83 -2.50
N GLU A 71 10.59 27.92 -1.20
CA GLU A 71 10.79 29.15 -0.42
C GLU A 71 10.12 30.37 -1.11
N ALA A 72 10.88 31.39 -1.49
CA ALA A 72 10.38 32.56 -2.21
C ALA A 72 10.23 32.35 -3.74
N ARG A 73 10.76 31.24 -4.28
CA ARG A 73 10.72 30.94 -5.71
C ARG A 73 9.37 30.32 -6.08
N VAL A 74 8.71 30.91 -7.08
CA VAL A 74 7.46 30.41 -7.66
C VAL A 74 7.66 30.25 -9.16
N VAL A 75 7.46 29.04 -9.67
CA VAL A 75 7.61 28.71 -11.09
C VAL A 75 6.26 28.22 -11.62
N PRO A 76 5.51 29.04 -12.37
CA PRO A 76 4.26 28.60 -12.97
C PRO A 76 4.54 27.59 -14.09
N PHE A 77 3.61 26.64 -14.26
CA PHE A 77 3.63 25.68 -15.35
C PHE A 77 2.22 25.33 -15.81
N HIS A 78 2.12 24.83 -17.03
CA HIS A 78 0.92 24.22 -17.58
C HIS A 78 1.20 22.74 -17.82
N LEU A 79 0.37 21.87 -17.25
CA LEU A 79 0.42 20.43 -17.45
C LEU A 79 -0.71 20.03 -18.36
N VAL A 80 -0.34 19.45 -19.50
CA VAL A 80 -1.29 18.83 -20.43
C VAL A 80 -0.94 17.36 -20.54
N GLN A 81 -1.91 16.50 -20.32
CA GLN A 81 -1.79 15.08 -20.55
C GLN A 81 -2.86 14.63 -21.53
N ASN A 82 -2.42 13.97 -22.61
CA ASN A 82 -3.29 13.29 -23.55
C ASN A 82 -2.83 11.83 -23.62
N GLY A 83 -3.58 10.95 -22.94
CA GLY A 83 -3.22 9.56 -22.74
C GLY A 83 -1.79 9.35 -22.21
N PRO A 84 -0.90 8.64 -22.93
CA PRO A 84 0.44 8.30 -22.46
C PRO A 84 1.44 9.46 -22.52
N VAL A 85 1.04 10.63 -23.02
CA VAL A 85 1.95 11.78 -23.20
C VAL A 85 1.56 12.89 -22.23
N VAL A 86 2.48 13.22 -21.32
CA VAL A 86 2.39 14.37 -20.42
C VAL A 86 3.36 15.44 -20.89
N ARG A 87 2.92 16.70 -20.92
CA ARG A 87 3.75 17.87 -21.20
C ARG A 87 3.74 18.80 -19.99
N TYR A 88 4.94 19.09 -19.48
CA TYR A 88 5.18 20.16 -18.52
C TYR A 88 5.69 21.37 -19.29
N ILE A 89 4.85 22.40 -19.41
CA ILE A 89 5.11 23.59 -20.20
C ILE A 89 5.44 24.73 -19.25
N PHE A 90 6.63 25.29 -19.38
CA PHE A 90 7.10 26.42 -18.60
C PHE A 90 7.29 27.64 -19.51
N SER A 91 7.08 28.82 -18.94
CA SER A 91 7.31 30.12 -19.58
C SER A 91 8.42 30.88 -18.87
N ASN A 92 9.07 31.82 -19.56
CA ASN A 92 10.07 32.75 -19.00
C ASN A 92 11.27 32.06 -18.28
N PRO A 93 12.21 31.44 -19.02
CA PRO A 93 12.20 31.23 -20.48
C PRO A 93 11.27 30.08 -20.88
N ASP A 94 10.94 29.98 -22.17
CA ASP A 94 10.12 28.90 -22.69
C ASP A 94 10.86 27.56 -22.64
N GLU A 95 10.20 26.54 -22.12
CA GLU A 95 10.70 25.17 -22.06
C GLU A 95 9.52 24.21 -22.03
N THR A 96 9.64 23.08 -22.73
CA THR A 96 8.62 22.04 -22.69
C THR A 96 9.30 20.70 -22.45
N LEU A 97 8.92 20.05 -21.35
CA LEU A 97 9.35 18.70 -21.03
C LEU A 97 8.21 17.74 -21.37
N GLN A 98 8.50 16.72 -22.15
CA GLN A 98 7.54 15.70 -22.54
C GLN A 98 7.90 14.37 -21.90
N LEU A 99 7.01 13.89 -21.02
CA LEU A 99 7.04 12.53 -20.51
C LEU A 99 6.19 11.64 -21.42
N ARG A 100 6.75 10.51 -21.85
CA ARG A 100 6.02 9.40 -22.47
C ARG A 100 5.97 8.24 -21.49
N ILE A 101 4.77 7.78 -21.16
CA ILE A 101 4.50 6.61 -20.32
C ILE A 101 4.30 5.41 -21.27
N GLY A 102 5.27 4.50 -21.29
CA GLY A 102 5.21 3.28 -22.11
C GLY A 102 4.84 2.06 -21.28
N ALA A 103 4.63 0.93 -21.95
CA ALA A 103 4.35 -0.34 -21.28
C ALA A 103 5.51 -0.80 -20.36
N ASN A 104 6.75 -0.61 -20.83
CA ASN A 104 7.95 -1.16 -20.19
C ASN A 104 8.94 -0.11 -19.68
N ASP A 105 8.82 1.14 -20.12
CA ASP A 105 9.66 2.25 -19.65
C ASP A 105 8.90 3.58 -19.76
N SER A 106 9.36 4.59 -19.01
CA SER A 106 9.01 5.98 -19.24
C SER A 106 10.18 6.75 -19.86
N ARG A 107 9.91 7.83 -20.59
CA ARG A 107 10.98 8.67 -21.15
C ARG A 107 10.62 10.13 -21.03
N LEU A 108 11.54 10.90 -20.45
CA LEU A 108 11.45 12.36 -20.39
C LEU A 108 12.37 12.96 -21.46
N ASP A 109 11.79 13.79 -22.31
CA ASP A 109 12.47 14.50 -23.38
C ASP A 109 12.25 16.01 -23.21
N GLU A 110 13.26 16.83 -23.48
CA GLU A 110 13.10 18.27 -23.70
C GLU A 110 12.72 18.49 -25.18
N ILE A 111 11.66 19.27 -25.41
CA ILE A 111 11.20 19.62 -26.76
C ILE A 111 11.86 20.93 -27.19
N LYS A 112 12.66 20.85 -28.25
CA LYS A 112 13.37 21.97 -28.88
C LYS A 112 12.83 22.21 -30.28
N ARG A 113 13.17 23.36 -30.86
CA ARG A 113 12.82 23.67 -32.26
C ARG A 113 13.39 22.65 -33.26
N SER A 114 14.55 22.09 -32.96
CA SER A 114 15.25 21.10 -33.80
C SER A 114 14.76 19.65 -33.61
N GLY A 115 13.87 19.40 -32.65
CA GLY A 115 13.39 18.06 -32.30
C GLY A 115 13.32 17.83 -30.80
N SER A 116 13.35 16.58 -30.36
CA SER A 116 13.33 16.21 -28.94
C SER A 116 14.66 15.65 -28.49
N GLU A 117 15.16 16.10 -27.34
CA GLU A 117 16.38 15.59 -26.73
C GLU A 117 16.08 14.84 -25.43
N LYS A 118 16.66 13.65 -25.25
CA LYS A 118 16.45 12.86 -24.03
C LYS A 118 17.14 13.51 -22.85
N ILE A 119 16.43 13.66 -21.73
CA ILE A 119 17.04 14.10 -20.47
C ILE A 119 17.68 12.89 -19.78
N THR A 120 19.00 12.96 -19.56
CA THR A 120 19.77 11.90 -18.88
C THR A 120 20.15 12.27 -17.44
N GLN A 121 20.34 13.56 -17.15
CA GLN A 121 20.69 14.07 -15.83
C GLN A 121 19.43 14.18 -14.94
N LEU A 122 18.87 13.04 -14.53
CA LEU A 122 17.58 12.99 -13.84
C LEU A 122 17.59 13.61 -12.44
N ASN A 123 18.74 13.63 -11.76
CA ASN A 123 18.89 14.20 -10.43
C ASN A 123 18.92 15.74 -10.41
N GLU A 124 18.99 16.40 -11.56
CA GLU A 124 19.04 17.87 -11.63
C GLU A 124 17.67 18.51 -11.30
N PRO A 125 17.67 19.65 -10.58
CA PRO A 125 16.46 20.36 -10.22
C PRO A 125 15.84 21.07 -11.42
N VAL A 126 14.52 20.97 -11.54
CA VAL A 126 13.73 21.71 -12.52
C VAL A 126 13.66 23.16 -12.06
N ARG A 127 14.31 24.04 -12.82
CA ARG A 127 14.30 25.50 -12.60
C ARG A 127 14.70 25.93 -11.19
N GLY A 128 15.60 25.18 -10.56
CA GLY A 128 16.07 25.45 -9.19
C GLY A 128 15.01 25.24 -8.10
N THR A 129 14.02 24.39 -8.36
CA THR A 129 13.04 23.94 -7.36
C THR A 129 13.47 22.61 -6.73
N ALA A 130 12.81 22.16 -5.66
CA ALA A 130 13.06 20.83 -5.10
C ALA A 130 12.59 19.66 -6.00
N ILE A 131 11.81 19.96 -7.05
CA ILE A 131 11.39 18.96 -8.02
C ILE A 131 12.53 18.74 -9.02
N THR A 132 12.91 17.49 -9.25
CA THR A 132 13.98 17.09 -10.17
C THR A 132 13.40 16.45 -11.43
N TYR A 133 14.20 16.34 -12.48
CA TYR A 133 13.76 15.63 -13.70
C TYR A 133 13.38 14.16 -13.44
N GLU A 134 13.96 13.51 -12.41
CA GLU A 134 13.60 12.15 -11.98
C GLU A 134 12.14 12.06 -11.50
N ASP A 135 11.64 13.10 -10.83
CA ASP A 135 10.27 13.16 -10.35
C ASP A 135 9.30 13.28 -11.52
N LEU A 136 9.65 14.12 -12.50
CA LEU A 136 8.85 14.32 -13.71
C LEU A 136 8.91 13.12 -14.66
N ALA A 137 9.99 12.33 -14.61
CA ALA A 137 10.19 11.17 -15.48
C ALA A 137 9.40 9.92 -15.03
N LEU A 138 8.90 9.88 -13.78
CA LEU A 138 8.14 8.75 -13.20
C LEU A 138 8.83 7.38 -13.36
N LYS A 139 10.18 7.36 -13.38
CA LYS A 139 10.96 6.13 -13.57
C LYS A 139 10.72 5.09 -12.49
N PHE A 140 10.34 5.54 -11.29
CA PHE A 140 10.02 4.66 -10.16
C PHE A 140 8.86 3.70 -10.43
N LEU A 141 7.97 4.01 -11.37
CA LEU A 141 6.88 3.10 -11.78
C LEU A 141 7.40 1.84 -12.51
N TYR A 142 8.68 1.80 -12.88
CA TYR A 142 9.32 0.72 -13.63
C TYR A 142 10.45 0.04 -12.85
N TRP A 143 10.66 0.43 -11.59
CA TRP A 143 11.71 -0.17 -10.78
C TRP A 143 11.40 -1.65 -10.48
N PRO A 144 12.40 -2.54 -10.56
CA PRO A 144 12.18 -3.99 -10.49
C PRO A 144 11.87 -4.48 -9.08
N ASN A 145 12.22 -3.69 -8.05
CA ASN A 145 12.13 -4.09 -6.65
C ASN A 145 10.92 -3.43 -5.97
N ALA A 146 9.71 -3.80 -6.40
CA ALA A 146 8.46 -3.32 -5.84
C ALA A 146 7.85 -4.33 -4.86
N ARG A 147 7.28 -3.83 -3.76
CA ARG A 147 6.56 -4.64 -2.77
C ARG A 147 5.35 -3.88 -2.24
N VAL A 148 4.22 -4.55 -2.09
CA VAL A 148 3.12 -4.02 -1.28
C VAL A 148 3.43 -4.33 0.18
N ILE A 149 3.53 -3.29 1.00
CA ILE A 149 3.95 -3.39 2.41
C ILE A 149 2.80 -3.13 3.38
N GLY A 150 1.62 -2.75 2.87
CA GLY A 150 0.45 -2.52 3.70
C GLY A 150 -0.67 -1.80 2.94
N ALA A 151 -1.60 -1.27 3.72
CA ALA A 151 -2.64 -0.37 3.23
C ALA A 151 -2.88 0.73 4.26
N ASP A 152 -3.09 1.95 3.77
CA ASP A 152 -3.33 3.14 4.59
C ASP A 152 -4.44 3.96 3.94
N PHE A 153 -5.14 4.78 4.74
CA PHE A 153 -6.02 5.81 4.22
C PHE A 153 -5.24 7.08 3.91
N ILE A 154 -5.34 7.57 2.67
CA ILE A 154 -4.92 8.91 2.28
C ILE A 154 -6.17 9.78 2.18
N ARG A 155 -6.39 10.61 3.20
CA ARG A 155 -7.66 11.34 3.41
C ARG A 155 -8.82 10.33 3.48
N THR A 156 -9.73 10.34 2.52
CA THR A 156 -10.89 9.46 2.44
C THR A 156 -10.66 8.22 1.54
N ARG A 157 -9.48 8.09 0.94
CA ARG A 157 -9.17 7.06 -0.06
C ARG A 157 -8.39 5.91 0.56
N ASN A 158 -8.89 4.68 0.44
CA ASN A 158 -8.20 3.47 0.89
C ASN A 158 -7.12 3.11 -0.13
N CYS A 159 -5.86 3.10 0.28
CA CYS A 159 -4.72 2.95 -0.62
C CYS A 159 -3.91 1.71 -0.28
N TRP A 160 -3.36 1.05 -1.31
CA TRP A 160 -2.20 0.19 -1.14
C TRP A 160 -0.97 1.05 -0.84
N LYS A 161 -0.16 0.62 0.12
CA LYS A 161 1.14 1.22 0.40
C LYS A 161 2.22 0.32 -0.20
N MET A 162 2.94 0.86 -1.17
CA MET A 162 4.02 0.16 -1.86
C MET A 162 5.37 0.72 -1.45
N GLN A 163 6.38 -0.14 -1.33
CA GLN A 163 7.77 0.24 -1.28
C GLN A 163 8.42 -0.11 -2.63
N LEU A 164 9.06 0.88 -3.23
CA LEU A 164 9.79 0.76 -4.49
C LEU A 164 11.27 1.04 -4.21
N ARG A 165 12.17 0.20 -4.73
CA ARG A 165 13.62 0.46 -4.68
C ARG A 165 14.19 0.53 -6.09
N PRO A 166 15.11 1.46 -6.38
CA PRO A 166 15.71 1.56 -7.70
C PRO A 166 16.53 0.29 -8.03
N PRO A 167 16.83 0.05 -9.31
CA PRO A 167 17.97 -0.78 -9.67
C PRO A 167 19.26 -0.16 -9.11
N THR A 168 20.38 -0.87 -9.16
CA THR A 168 21.68 -0.31 -8.77
C THR A 168 22.01 0.93 -9.59
N GLY A 169 22.26 2.08 -8.93
CA GLY A 169 22.72 3.32 -9.56
C GLY A 169 21.63 4.35 -9.90
N ASP A 170 22.10 5.57 -10.20
CA ASP A 170 21.45 6.73 -10.85
C ASP A 170 20.07 7.21 -10.37
N SER A 171 19.66 6.85 -9.15
CA SER A 171 18.52 7.48 -8.47
C SER A 171 19.00 8.29 -7.28
N GLN A 172 18.38 9.46 -7.06
CA GLN A 172 18.57 10.20 -5.80
C GLN A 172 17.89 9.50 -4.61
N TYR A 173 17.00 8.55 -4.88
CA TYR A 173 16.24 7.82 -3.87
C TYR A 173 16.90 6.48 -3.55
N GLY A 174 17.02 6.15 -2.28
CA GLY A 174 17.24 4.76 -1.82
C GLY A 174 15.95 3.95 -1.79
N SER A 175 14.80 4.60 -1.56
CA SER A 175 13.48 4.00 -1.71
C SER A 175 12.37 5.04 -1.86
N ILE A 176 11.26 4.63 -2.45
CA ILE A 176 10.01 5.39 -2.50
C ILE A 176 8.91 4.61 -1.79
N LEU A 177 8.13 5.30 -0.98
CA LEU A 177 6.81 4.83 -0.57
C LEU A 177 5.75 5.46 -1.48
N LEU A 178 4.93 4.62 -2.10
CA LEU A 178 3.88 5.04 -3.03
C LEU A 178 2.52 4.56 -2.50
N TRP A 179 1.58 5.48 -2.41
CA TRP A 179 0.19 5.15 -2.07
C TRP A 179 -0.63 5.15 -3.35
N VAL A 180 -1.23 3.99 -3.64
CA VAL A 180 -2.05 3.76 -4.84
C VAL A 180 -3.48 3.50 -4.39
N ASP A 181 -4.43 4.28 -4.90
CA ASP A 181 -5.84 4.10 -4.61
C ASP A 181 -6.31 2.69 -5.00
N LYS A 182 -7.04 2.02 -4.09
CA LYS A 182 -7.49 0.64 -4.32
C LYS A 182 -8.58 0.51 -5.36
N ASP A 183 -9.38 1.56 -5.56
CA ASP A 183 -10.56 1.49 -6.43
C ASP A 183 -10.21 1.74 -7.88
N ASN A 184 -9.30 2.68 -8.14
CA ASN A 184 -9.00 3.14 -9.51
C ASN A 184 -7.50 3.19 -9.86
N GLY A 185 -6.61 2.76 -8.96
CA GLY A 185 -5.17 2.74 -9.23
C GLY A 185 -4.53 4.12 -9.33
N ALA A 186 -5.21 5.20 -8.91
CA ALA A 186 -4.65 6.55 -8.93
C ALA A 186 -3.47 6.68 -7.96
N LEU A 187 -2.46 7.45 -8.36
CA LEU A 187 -1.35 7.83 -7.49
C LEU A 187 -1.82 8.88 -6.48
N MET A 188 -1.83 8.53 -5.19
CA MET A 188 -2.40 9.37 -4.12
C MET A 188 -1.35 10.12 -3.32
N ARG A 189 -0.17 9.54 -3.14
CA ARG A 189 0.97 10.15 -2.44
C ARG A 189 2.26 9.43 -2.82
N MET A 190 3.36 10.17 -2.82
CA MET A 190 4.72 9.64 -2.87
C MET A 190 5.52 10.20 -1.69
N GLU A 191 6.35 9.38 -1.07
CA GLU A 191 7.38 9.80 -0.11
C GLU A 191 8.72 9.22 -0.55
N GLY A 192 9.71 10.07 -0.77
CA GLY A 192 11.04 9.70 -1.25
C GLY A 192 12.06 9.73 -0.12
N TYR A 193 12.87 8.67 -0.03
CA TYR A 193 13.91 8.50 0.97
C TYR A 193 15.26 8.31 0.29
N ASP A 194 16.33 8.87 0.86
CA ASP A 194 17.70 8.67 0.39
C ASP A 194 18.24 7.26 0.75
N SER A 195 19.49 6.98 0.38
CA SER A 195 20.16 5.69 0.65
C SER A 195 20.41 5.43 2.15
N ALA A 196 20.39 6.47 2.99
CA ALA A 196 20.48 6.36 4.45
C ALA A 196 19.11 6.17 5.11
N GLY A 197 18.02 6.18 4.33
CA GLY A 197 16.65 6.06 4.84
C GLY A 197 16.09 7.37 5.41
N LYS A 198 16.71 8.52 5.16
CA LYS A 198 16.18 9.83 5.52
C LYS A 198 15.19 10.27 4.45
N MET A 199 14.02 10.75 4.88
CA MET A 199 13.03 11.33 3.96
C MET A 199 13.59 12.62 3.35
N ILE A 200 13.58 12.69 2.01
CA ILE A 200 14.05 13.84 1.25
C ILE A 200 12.93 14.55 0.47
N LYS A 201 11.81 13.86 0.15
CA LYS A 201 10.64 14.45 -0.54
C LYS A 201 9.31 13.85 -0.08
N ARG A 202 8.24 14.64 -0.15
CA ARG A 202 6.84 14.27 0.16
C ARG A 202 5.84 15.19 -0.55
#